data_AF-U2P4B3-F1
#
_entry.id   AF-U2P4B3-F1
#
_cell.length_a   1.000
_cell.length_b   1.000
_cell.length_c   1.000
_cell.angle_alpha   90.00
_cell.angle_beta   90.00
_cell.angle_gamma   90.00
#
_symmetry.space_group_name_H-M   'P 1'
#
loop_
_entity.id
_entity.type
_entity.pdbx_description
1 polymer ?
#
loop_
_entity_poly.entity_id
_entity_poly.type
_entity_poly.pdbx_seq_one_letter_code
_entity_poly.pdbx_strand_id
1 'polypeptide(L)' 'MIILTSIFAYKKVQFAIRMSPYVIFGGLVLFVRFKNKKKTRKRLDKRTEHMMKNTPKDKDGKYPWEKK' A
#
# COMPACT_ATOMS: atom_id res chain seq x y z
N MET A 1 12.16 38.65 -24.84
CA MET A 1 12.58 37.45 -24.09
C MET A 1 11.85 37.29 -22.75
N ILE A 2 11.72 38.32 -21.91
CA ILE A 2 11.07 38.26 -20.58
C ILE A 2 9.58 37.88 -20.61
N ILE A 3 8.84 38.32 -21.65
CA ILE A 3 7.41 38.04 -21.81
C ILE A 3 7.15 36.58 -22.24
N LEU A 4 8.05 36.01 -23.05
CA LEU A 4 7.95 34.61 -23.47
C LEU A 4 8.29 33.66 -22.33
N THR A 5 9.28 33.99 -21.50
CA THR A 5 9.64 33.20 -20.32
C THR A 5 8.57 33.27 -19.24
N SER A 6 7.90 34.40 -19.03
CA SER A 6 6.80 34.51 -18.09
C SER A 6 5.57 33.70 -18.52
N ILE A 7 5.23 33.67 -19.81
CA ILE A 7 4.14 32.82 -20.35
C ILE A 7 4.46 31.32 -20.22
N PHE A 8 5.70 30.93 -20.51
CA PHE A 8 6.15 29.54 -20.33
C PHE A 8 6.14 29.12 -18.86
N ALA A 9 6.59 30.00 -17.96
CA ALA A 9 6.51 29.79 -16.52
C ALA A 9 5.06 29.67 -16.06
N TYR A 10 4.15 30.51 -16.56
CA TYR A 10 2.73 30.45 -16.22
C TYR A 10 2.08 29.12 -16.64
N LYS A 11 2.37 28.63 -17.86
CA LYS A 11 1.87 27.32 -18.32
C LYS A 11 2.45 26.15 -17.53
N LYS A 12 3.74 26.21 -17.17
CA LYS A 12 4.41 25.21 -16.33
C LYS A 12 3.83 25.20 -14.91
N VAL A 13 3.57 26.37 -14.34
CA VAL A 13 2.94 26.54 -13.02
C VAL A 13 1.51 26.00 -13.04
N GLN A 14 0.73 26.28 -14.08
CA GLN A 14 -0.63 25.74 -14.22
C GLN A 14 -0.64 24.21 -14.31
N PHE A 15 0.32 23.62 -15.03
CA PHE A 15 0.50 22.17 -15.06
C PHE A 15 0.92 21.59 -13.70
N ALA A 16 1.84 22.26 -12.99
CA ALA A 16 2.27 21.85 -11.65
C ALA A 16 1.11 21.91 -10.64
N ILE A 17 0.29 22.96 -10.68
CA ILE A 17 -0.91 23.09 -9.86
C ILE A 17 -1.88 21.94 -10.16
N ARG A 18 -2.07 21.61 -11.45
CA ARG A 18 -2.97 20.53 -11.87
C ARG A 18 -2.45 19.14 -11.48
N MET A 19 -1.13 18.95 -11.43
CA MET A 19 -0.48 17.69 -10.98
C MET A 19 -0.38 17.59 -9.45
N SER A 20 -0.38 18.72 -8.73
CA SER A 20 -0.26 18.76 -7.28
C SER A 20 -1.29 17.91 -6.53
N PRO A 21 -2.61 17.88 -6.87
CA PRO A 21 -3.54 17.00 -6.19
C PRO A 21 -3.17 15.53 -6.37
N TYR A 22 -2.71 15.10 -7.54
CA TYR A 22 -2.32 13.70 -7.76
C TYR A 22 -1.13 13.27 -6.89
N VAL A 23 -0.14 14.16 -6.73
CA VAL A 23 1.00 13.90 -5.84
C VAL A 23 0.55 13.87 -4.38
N ILE A 24 -0.33 14.78 -3.97
CA ILE A 24 -0.88 14.83 -2.62
C ILE A 24 -1.71 13.57 -2.32
N PHE A 25 -2.63 13.19 -3.21
CA PHE A 25 -3.45 11.98 -3.05
C PHE A 25 -2.60 10.71 -3.07
N GLY A 26 -1.62 10.61 -3.98
CA GLY A 26 -0.68 9.49 -4.03
C GLY A 26 0.12 9.37 -2.72
N GLY A 27 0.67 10.49 -2.24
CA GLY A 27 1.38 10.56 -0.96
C GLY A 27 0.49 10.19 0.23
N LEU A 28 -0.75 10.68 0.26
CA LEU A 28 -1.73 10.37 1.30
C LEU A 28 -2.04 8.87 1.35
N VAL A 29 -2.28 8.24 0.21
CA VAL A 29 -2.55 6.80 0.12
C VAL A 29 -1.37 5.99 0.64
N LEU A 30 -0.14 6.35 0.23
CA LEU A 30 1.07 5.69 0.72
C LEU A 30 1.27 5.88 2.21
N PHE A 31 1.00 7.08 2.73
CA PHE A 31 1.08 7.37 4.17
C PHE A 31 0.07 6.56 4.98
N VAL A 32 -1.19 6.53 4.55
CA VAL A 32 -2.24 5.72 5.19
C VAL A 32 -1.88 4.23 5.14
N ARG A 33 -1.37 3.74 4.00
CA ARG A 33 -0.89 2.36 3.85
C ARG A 33 0.26 2.05 4.80
N PHE A 34 1.22 2.97 4.94
CA PHE A 34 2.36 2.82 5.84
C PHE A 34 1.91 2.77 7.30
N LYS A 35 1.07 3.72 7.73
CA LYS A 35 0.52 3.78 9.09
C LYS A 35 -0.26 2.50 9.43
N ASN A 36 -1.02 1.97 8.48
CA ASN A 36 -1.84 0.77 8.67
C ASN A 36 -1.08 -0.55 8.47
N LYS A 37 0.14 -0.54 7.92
CA LYS A 37 0.95 -1.75 7.64
C LYS A 37 1.06 -2.67 8.84
N LYS A 38 1.38 -2.12 10.03
CA LYS A 38 1.54 -2.90 11.27
C LYS A 38 0.23 -3.53 11.72
N LYS A 39 -0.89 -2.80 11.61
CA LYS A 39 -2.22 -3.29 11.97
C LYS A 39 -2.69 -4.40 11.02
N THR A 40 -2.47 -4.22 9.72
CA THR A 40 -2.83 -5.21 8.70
C THR A 40 -2.03 -6.50 8.86
N ARG A 41 -0.71 -6.41 9.11
CA ARG A 41 0.12 -7.59 9.40
C ARG A 41 -0.39 -8.38 10.60
N LYS A 42 -0.60 -7.70 11.75
CA LYS A 42 -1.14 -8.36 12.95
C LYS A 42 -2.50 -9.05 12.71
N ARG A 43 -3.36 -8.47 11.87
CA ARG A 43 -4.66 -9.09 11.51
C ARG A 43 -4.48 -10.32 10.63
N LEU A 44 -3.57 -10.26 9.66
CA LEU A 44 -3.22 -11.41 8.82
C LEU A 44 -2.63 -12.53 9.66
N ASP A 45 -1.67 -12.23 10.53
CA ASP A 45 -1.03 -13.23 11.40
C ASP A 45 -2.06 -13.94 12.29
N LYS A 46 -2.95 -13.20 12.95
CA LYS A 46 -4.03 -13.78 13.76
C LYS A 46 -4.99 -14.65 12.94
N ARG A 47 -5.31 -14.22 11.71
CA ARG A 47 -6.18 -15.00 10.81
C ARG A 47 -5.48 -16.28 10.37
N THR A 48 -4.19 -16.21 10.06
CA THR A 48 -3.36 -17.36 9.72
C THR A 48 -3.28 -18.33 10.89
N GLU A 49 -3.03 -17.84 12.11
CA GLU A 49 -3.01 -18.65 13.33
C GLU A 49 -4.35 -19.37 13.55
N HIS A 50 -5.46 -18.67 13.39
CA HIS A 50 -6.79 -19.26 13.49
C HIS A 50 -7.04 -20.34 12.43
N MET A 51 -6.65 -20.09 11.18
CA MET A 51 -6.75 -21.09 10.10
C MET A 51 -5.89 -22.31 10.41
N MET A 52 -4.63 -22.13 10.81
CA MET A 52 -3.72 -23.23 11.15
C MET A 52 -4.22 -24.05 12.35
N LYS A 53 -4.87 -23.42 13.33
CA LYS A 53 -5.47 -24.12 14.47
C LYS A 53 -6.68 -24.97 14.06
N ASN A 54 -7.47 -24.50 13.10
CA ASN A 54 -8.67 -25.20 12.64
C ASN A 54 -8.40 -26.18 11.49
N THR A 55 -7.23 -26.11 10.86
CA THR A 55 -6.84 -27.08 9.83
C THR A 55 -6.67 -28.46 10.46
N PRO A 56 -7.37 -29.50 9.96
CA PRO A 56 -7.20 -30.85 10.46
C PRO A 56 -5.75 -31.31 10.23
N LYS A 57 -5.11 -31.76 11.32
CA LYS A 57 -3.76 -32.33 11.31
C LYS A 57 -3.86 -33.85 11.29
N ASP A 58 -2.85 -34.49 10.72
CA ASP A 58 -2.76 -35.95 10.76
C ASP A 58 -2.39 -36.46 12.17
N LYS A 59 -2.45 -37.78 12.39
CA LYS A 59 -2.13 -38.44 13.67
C LYS A 59 -0.75 -38.09 14.22
N ASP A 60 0.21 -37.76 13.34
CA ASP A 60 1.57 -37.33 13.68
C ASP A 60 1.70 -35.80 13.87
N GLY A 61 0.59 -35.06 13.87
CA GLY A 61 0.55 -33.60 14.01
C GLY A 61 0.98 -32.81 12.78
N LYS A 62 1.27 -33.47 11.65
CA LYS A 62 1.68 -32.84 10.38
C LYS A 62 0.50 -32.20 9.65
N TYR A 63 0.76 -31.11 8.94
CA TYR A 63 -0.24 -30.51 8.06
C TYR A 63 -0.44 -31.32 6.78
N PRO A 64 -1.61 -31.22 6.11
CA PRO A 64 -1.92 -32.01 4.92
C PRO A 64 -0.92 -31.87 3.77
N TRP A 65 -0.29 -30.71 3.62
CA TRP A 65 0.71 -30.41 2.58
C TRP A 65 2.15 -30.76 2.97
N GLU A 66 2.39 -31.18 4.22
CA GLU A 66 3.68 -31.69 4.69
C GLU A 66 3.82 -33.21 4.46
N LYS A 67 2.72 -33.86 4.04
CA LYS A 67 2.75 -35.23 3.53
C LYS A 67 3.41 -35.20 2.15
N LYS A 68 4.64 -35.66 2.10
CA LYS A 68 5.38 -35.94 0.87
C LYS A 68 5.23 -37.41 0.51
#